data_AF-A0A5C5ZH16-F1
#
_entry.id   AF-A0A5C5ZH16-F1
#
_cell.length_a   1.000
_cell.length_b   1.000
_cell.length_c   1.000
_cell.angle_alpha   90.00
_cell.angle_beta   90.00
_cell.angle_gamma   90.00
#
_symmetry.space_group_name_H-M   'P 1'
#
loop_
_entity.id
_entity.type
_entity.pdbx_description
1 polymer ?
#
loop_
_entity_poly.entity_id
_entity_poly.type
_entity_poly.pdbx_seq_one_letter_code
_entity_poly.pdbx_strand_id
1 'polypeptide(L)'
;MYQRQHGRLPEKLDTLVPEILDAVPTDPFADDSAALRYRRTDEGYQVYSIWADGVDDGGKPPEPTEGIIYWGADNRGDLSLDALYWEPPPPPAPVYDEDLMKQLEENTNRISDDADDE
;
A
#
# COMPACT_ATOMS: atom_id res chain seq x y z
N MET A 1 -4.72 -6.79 -21.29
CA MET A 1 -5.74 -7.41 -22.16
C MET A 1 -6.68 -6.36 -22.78
N TYR A 2 -7.44 -5.58 -21.99
CA TYR A 2 -8.39 -4.58 -22.51
C TYR A 2 -7.78 -3.54 -23.48
N GLN A 3 -6.67 -2.90 -23.10
CA GLN A 3 -6.01 -1.92 -23.97
C GLN A 3 -5.55 -2.52 -25.31
N ARG A 4 -5.12 -3.79 -25.30
CA ARG A 4 -4.68 -4.48 -26.52
C ARG A 4 -5.86 -4.80 -27.45
N GLN A 5 -7.05 -5.04 -26.90
CA GLN A 5 -8.26 -5.38 -27.67
C GLN A 5 -8.98 -4.13 -28.19
N HIS A 6 -9.06 -3.06 -27.38
CA HIS A 6 -9.86 -1.88 -27.70
C HIS A 6 -9.05 -0.62 -28.03
N GLY A 7 -7.72 -0.70 -27.94
CA GLY A 7 -6.81 0.43 -28.18
C GLY A 7 -6.89 1.55 -27.12
N ARG A 8 -7.64 1.35 -26.04
CA ARG A 8 -7.87 2.32 -24.96
C ARG A 8 -7.91 1.64 -23.60
N LEU A 9 -7.56 2.37 -22.54
CA LEU A 9 -7.75 1.90 -21.17
C LEU A 9 -9.25 1.85 -20.82
N PRO A 10 -9.69 1.01 -19.86
CA PRO A 10 -11.07 1.05 -19.38
C PRO A 10 -11.37 2.38 -18.67
N GLU A 11 -12.63 2.81 -18.65
CA GLU A 11 -13.02 4.04 -17.92
C GLU A 11 -13.19 3.76 -16.43
N LYS A 12 -13.55 2.51 -16.09
CA LYS A 12 -13.74 1.99 -14.74
C LYS A 12 -13.57 0.47 -14.74
N LEU A 13 -13.38 -0.14 -13.56
CA LEU A 13 -13.20 -1.59 -13.44
C LEU A 13 -14.40 -2.38 -13.94
N ASP A 14 -15.62 -1.87 -13.80
CA ASP A 14 -16.83 -2.54 -14.30
C ASP A 14 -16.80 -2.78 -15.80
N THR A 15 -16.05 -1.97 -16.56
CA THR A 15 -15.90 -2.15 -18.01
C THR A 15 -15.14 -3.43 -18.36
N LEU A 16 -14.43 -4.02 -17.41
CA LEU A 16 -13.73 -5.29 -17.58
C LEU A 16 -14.64 -6.50 -17.35
N VAL A 17 -15.83 -6.31 -16.78
CA VAL A 17 -16.80 -7.37 -16.51
C VAL A 17 -17.83 -7.44 -17.64
N PRO A 18 -18.25 -8.64 -18.08
CA PRO A 18 -17.75 -9.97 -17.70
C PRO A 18 -16.61 -10.48 -18.59
N GLU A 19 -16.12 -9.68 -19.55
CA GLU A 19 -15.25 -10.16 -20.63
C GLU A 19 -13.83 -10.53 -20.17
N ILE A 20 -13.29 -9.78 -19.20
CA ILE A 20 -11.91 -9.94 -18.70
C ILE A 20 -11.91 -10.35 -17.22
N LEU A 21 -12.85 -9.86 -16.43
CA LEU A 21 -13.06 -10.21 -15.03
C LEU A 21 -14.45 -10.81 -14.85
N ASP A 22 -14.57 -11.86 -14.04
CA ASP A 22 -15.88 -12.44 -13.71
C ASP A 22 -16.73 -11.47 -12.87
N ALA A 23 -16.09 -10.73 -11.97
CA ALA A 23 -16.66 -9.66 -11.17
C ALA A 23 -15.55 -8.67 -10.77
N VAL A 24 -15.92 -7.44 -10.41
CA VAL A 24 -14.97 -6.50 -9.83
C VAL A 24 -14.61 -6.95 -8.40
N PRO A 25 -13.32 -7.09 -8.05
CA PRO A 25 -12.94 -7.49 -6.70
C PRO A 25 -13.34 -6.42 -5.68
N THR A 26 -13.83 -6.88 -4.53
CA THR A 26 -14.09 -6.02 -3.37
C THR A 26 -12.79 -5.67 -2.67
N ASP A 27 -12.69 -4.45 -2.19
CA ASP A 27 -11.61 -3.97 -1.33
C ASP A 27 -11.86 -4.43 0.12
N PRO A 28 -11.00 -5.26 0.72
CA PRO A 28 -11.18 -5.77 2.09
C PRO A 28 -11.18 -4.68 3.16
N PHE A 29 -10.59 -3.52 2.86
CA PHE A 29 -10.49 -2.39 3.79
C PHE A 29 -11.53 -1.32 3.53
N ALA A 30 -12.24 -1.40 2.41
CA ALA A 30 -13.34 -0.49 2.16
C ALA A 30 -14.58 -0.87 2.95
N ASP A 31 -15.21 0.15 3.54
CA ASP A 31 -16.53 0.03 4.13
C ASP A 31 -17.53 -0.60 3.12
N ASP A 32 -18.46 -1.39 3.65
CA ASP A 32 -19.55 -1.99 2.89
C ASP A 32 -19.13 -2.91 1.71
N SER A 33 -17.93 -3.50 1.77
CA SER A 33 -17.42 -4.38 0.69
C SER A 33 -17.33 -3.65 -0.67
N ALA A 34 -17.05 -2.35 -0.65
CA ALA A 34 -16.94 -1.58 -1.89
C ALA A 34 -15.84 -2.16 -2.81
N ALA A 35 -16.01 -1.99 -4.12
CA ALA A 35 -15.02 -2.43 -5.10
C ALA A 35 -13.68 -1.70 -4.93
N LEU A 36 -12.59 -2.36 -5.35
CA LEU A 36 -11.30 -1.71 -5.55
C LEU A 36 -11.43 -0.43 -6.38
N ARG A 37 -10.56 0.54 -6.11
CA ARG A 37 -10.58 1.82 -6.81
C ARG A 37 -9.68 1.79 -8.04
N TYR A 38 -10.10 2.54 -9.05
CA TYR A 38 -9.40 2.66 -10.32
C TYR A 38 -9.38 4.11 -10.75
N ARG A 39 -8.22 4.56 -11.20
CA ARG A 39 -8.08 5.82 -11.90
C ARG A 39 -7.13 5.68 -13.08
N ARG A 40 -7.36 6.50 -14.10
CA ARG A 40 -6.37 6.71 -15.15
C ARG A 40 -5.37 7.75 -14.68
N THR A 41 -4.12 7.55 -15.05
CA THR A 41 -3.02 8.49 -14.82
C THR A 41 -2.43 8.88 -16.18
N ASP A 42 -1.61 9.93 -16.22
CA ASP A 42 -0.96 10.33 -17.47
C ASP A 42 -0.03 9.25 -18.03
N GLU A 43 0.52 8.41 -17.15
CA GLU A 43 1.44 7.32 -17.48
C GLU A 43 0.73 5.97 -17.70
N GLY A 44 -0.58 5.89 -17.43
CA GLY A 44 -1.36 4.67 -17.58
C GLY A 44 -2.59 4.63 -16.69
N TYR A 45 -2.54 3.78 -15.67
CA TYR A 45 -3.63 3.61 -14.71
C TYR A 45 -3.10 3.18 -13.36
N GLN A 46 -3.92 3.32 -12.33
CA GLN A 46 -3.63 2.85 -10.99
C GLN A 46 -4.87 2.14 -10.44
N VAL A 47 -4.64 0.96 -9.87
CA VAL A 47 -5.64 0.22 -9.07
C VAL A 47 -5.16 0.24 -7.63
N TYR A 48 -6.04 0.64 -6.71
CA TYR A 48 -5.68 0.80 -5.30
C TYR A 48 -6.80 0.40 -4.35
N SER A 49 -6.41 0.08 -3.13
CA SER A 49 -7.27 -0.09 -1.95
C SER A 49 -7.16 1.14 -1.06
N ILE A 50 -8.22 1.48 -0.33
CA ILE A 50 -8.21 2.61 0.62
C ILE A 50 -7.43 2.31 1.91
N TRP A 51 -6.97 1.06 2.07
CA TRP A 51 -6.15 0.62 3.19
C TRP A 51 -6.77 0.87 4.58
N ALA A 52 -6.00 0.62 5.64
CA ALA A 52 -6.48 0.50 7.02
C ALA A 52 -7.01 1.81 7.63
N ASP A 53 -6.71 2.97 7.04
CA ASP A 53 -7.25 4.24 7.54
C ASP A 53 -8.69 4.51 7.07
N GLY A 54 -9.16 3.79 6.04
CA GLY A 54 -10.50 3.90 5.49
C GLY A 54 -10.76 5.21 4.74
N VAL A 55 -9.73 6.00 4.43
CA VAL A 55 -9.85 7.30 3.76
C VAL A 55 -9.31 7.19 2.35
N ASP A 56 -10.17 7.42 1.35
CA ASP A 56 -9.74 7.46 -0.05
C ASP A 56 -8.90 8.74 -0.31
N ASP A 57 -7.59 8.57 -0.34
CA ASP A 57 -6.60 9.62 -0.68
C ASP A 57 -6.28 9.68 -2.19
N GLY A 58 -7.10 9.02 -3.01
CA GLY A 58 -7.02 9.03 -4.46
C GLY A 58 -5.86 8.20 -5.01
N GLY A 59 -5.46 7.15 -4.32
CA GLY A 59 -4.38 6.22 -4.65
C GLY A 59 -3.00 6.68 -4.19
N LYS A 60 -2.91 7.62 -3.26
CA LYS A 60 -1.62 8.12 -2.75
C LYS A 60 -1.14 7.23 -1.61
N PRO A 61 0.12 6.75 -1.64
CA PRO A 61 0.67 5.98 -0.54
C PRO A 61 0.83 6.85 0.71
N PRO A 62 1.06 6.23 1.87
CA PRO A 62 1.47 6.94 3.07
C PRO A 62 2.66 7.84 2.83
N GLU A 63 2.66 8.99 3.53
CA GLU A 63 3.83 9.85 3.60
C GLU A 63 5.02 9.03 4.14
N PRO A 64 6.10 8.88 3.37
CA PRO A 64 7.22 8.05 3.77
C PRO A 64 7.90 8.67 5.00
N THR A 65 8.07 7.87 6.04
CA THR A 65 8.88 8.25 7.21
C THR A 65 10.32 7.83 6.91
N GLU A 66 11.25 8.80 6.90
CA GLU A 66 12.67 8.55 6.57
C GLU A 66 12.89 7.90 5.19
N GLY A 67 12.00 8.20 4.23
CA GLY A 67 12.08 7.61 2.88
C GLY A 67 11.60 6.16 2.80
N ILE A 68 11.04 5.62 3.89
CA ILE A 68 10.49 4.27 3.97
C ILE A 68 8.96 4.36 4.09
N ILE A 69 8.24 3.60 3.27
CA ILE A 69 6.82 3.35 3.44
C ILE A 69 6.70 2.16 4.38
N TYR A 70 6.26 2.41 5.62
CA TYR A 70 5.84 1.33 6.52
C TYR A 70 4.44 0.88 6.09
N TRP A 71 4.13 -0.41 6.22
CA TRP A 71 2.77 -0.93 6.05
C TRP A 71 2.25 -1.36 7.43
N GLY A 72 1.94 -0.37 8.28
CA GLY A 72 1.28 -0.53 9.58
C GLY A 72 -0.19 -0.17 9.49
N ALA A 73 -1.00 -0.69 10.42
CA ALA A 73 -2.44 -0.41 10.50
C ALA A 73 -2.78 1.05 10.82
N ASP A 74 -1.79 1.84 11.24
CA ASP A 74 -1.85 3.26 11.59
C ASP A 74 -1.38 4.18 10.46
N ASN A 75 -0.90 3.62 9.34
CA ASN A 75 -0.39 4.42 8.23
C ASN A 75 -1.53 4.93 7.36
N ARG A 76 -1.61 6.25 7.29
CA ARG A 76 -2.57 6.99 6.47
C ARG A 76 -2.24 6.84 4.99
N GLY A 77 -3.23 6.81 4.13
CA GLY A 77 -3.07 6.72 2.69
C GLY A 77 -3.40 5.35 2.10
N ASP A 78 -3.51 5.32 0.77
CA ASP A 78 -4.01 4.20 -0.01
C ASP A 78 -2.91 3.22 -0.42
N LEU A 79 -3.25 1.93 -0.48
CA LEU A 79 -2.37 0.89 -1.00
C LEU A 79 -2.55 0.73 -2.52
N SER A 80 -1.55 1.17 -3.28
CA SER A 80 -1.44 0.81 -4.70
C SER A 80 -1.16 -0.69 -4.86
N LEU A 81 -1.96 -1.42 -5.63
CA LEU A 81 -1.73 -2.85 -5.87
C LEU A 81 -0.41 -3.10 -6.60
N ASP A 82 -0.01 -2.20 -7.48
CA ASP A 82 1.29 -2.29 -8.13
C ASP A 82 2.43 -2.15 -7.12
N ALA A 83 2.25 -1.38 -6.04
CA ALA A 83 3.25 -1.26 -4.97
C ALA A 83 3.27 -2.49 -4.04
N LEU A 84 2.16 -3.22 -3.92
CA LEU A 84 2.10 -4.47 -3.15
C LEU A 84 2.90 -5.60 -3.83
N TYR A 85 2.86 -5.65 -5.17
CA TYR A 85 3.49 -6.72 -5.95
C TYR A 85 4.81 -6.32 -6.60
N TRP A 86 5.20 -5.05 -6.51
CA TRP A 86 6.51 -4.56 -6.90
C TRP A 86 7.44 -4.61 -5.69
N GLU A 87 8.49 -5.43 -5.73
CA GLU A 87 9.60 -5.23 -4.81
C GLU A 87 10.25 -3.88 -5.16
N PRO A 88 10.13 -2.83 -4.30
CA PRO A 88 10.96 -1.66 -4.51
C PRO A 88 12.42 -2.14 -4.54
N PRO A 89 13.29 -1.51 -5.35
CA PRO A 89 14.72 -1.79 -5.22
C PRO A 89 15.06 -1.71 -3.73
N PRO A 90 15.80 -2.69 -3.18
CA PRO A 90 16.06 -2.73 -1.75
C PRO A 90 16.53 -1.33 -1.33
N PRO A 91 15.97 -0.75 -0.26
CA PRO A 91 16.42 0.56 0.17
C PRO A 91 17.95 0.49 0.29
N PRO A 92 18.68 1.57 -0.06
CA PRO A 92 20.09 1.62 0.25
C PRO A 92 20.23 1.23 1.71
N ALA A 93 21.09 0.25 2.01
CA ALA A 93 21.20 -0.31 3.34
C ALA A 93 21.25 0.86 4.34
N PRO A 94 20.33 0.94 5.33
CA PRO A 94 20.30 2.03 6.28
C PRO A 94 21.72 2.26 6.80
N VAL A 95 22.20 3.50 6.66
CA VAL A 95 23.47 3.90 7.26
C VAL A 95 23.17 4.09 8.74
N TYR A 96 23.18 2.99 9.48
CA TYR A 96 23.07 3.04 10.93
C TYR A 96 24.35 3.66 11.48
N ASP A 97 24.24 4.83 12.11
CA ASP A 97 25.31 5.31 12.97
C ASP A 97 25.32 4.54 14.30
N GLU A 98 26.46 4.56 14.99
CA GLU A 98 26.64 3.84 16.26
C GLU A 98 25.65 4.33 17.33
N ASP A 99 25.28 5.60 17.31
CA ASP A 99 24.39 6.22 18.29
C ASP A 99 22.95 5.70 18.15
N LEU A 100 22.46 5.52 16.91
CA LEU A 100 21.14 4.97 16.62
C LEU A 100 21.06 3.48 16.98
N MET A 101 22.10 2.69 16.67
CA MET A 101 22.15 1.26 17.06
C MET A 101 22.11 1.10 18.57
N LYS A 102 22.87 1.94 19.28
CA LYS A 102 22.91 1.93 20.73
C LYS A 102 21.57 2.31 21.36
N GLN A 103 20.87 3.30 20.80
CA GLN A 103 19.53 3.68 21.26
C GLN A 103 18.48 2.58 21.01
N LEU A 104 18.56 1.88 19.87
CA LEU A 104 17.67 0.76 19.56
C LEU A 104 17.90 -0.45 20.48
N GLU A 105 19.15 -0.77 20.78
CA GLU A 105 19.51 -1.81 21.75
C GLU A 105 19.06 -1.46 23.16
N GLU A 106 19.27 -0.21 23.59
CA GLU A 106 18.80 0.29 24.89
C GLU A 106 17.26 0.25 24.97
N ASN A 107 16.53 0.66 23.92
CA ASN A 107 15.07 0.61 23.89
C ASN A 107 14.52 -0.82 23.86
N THR A 108 15.17 -1.74 23.14
CA THR A 108 14.74 -3.14 23.05
C THR A 108 14.93 -3.85 24.39
N ASN A 109 16.06 -3.62 25.07
CA ASN A 109 16.31 -4.19 26.39
C ASN A 109 15.36 -3.64 27.46
N ARG A 110 14.98 -2.37 27.37
CA ARG A 110 13.97 -1.79 28.27
C ARG A 110 12.59 -2.42 28.09
N ILE A 111 12.22 -2.77 26.86
CA ILE A 111 10.94 -3.43 26.56
C ILE A 111 10.94 -4.89 27.02
N SER A 112 12.09 -5.58 27.00
CA SER A 112 12.19 -6.95 27.51
C SER A 112 12.22 -7.03 29.03
N ASP A 113 12.80 -6.03 29.72
CA ASP A 113 12.86 -6.01 31.19
C ASP A 113 11.49 -5.77 31.84
N ASP A 114 10.56 -5.09 31.16
CA ASP A 114 9.19 -4.83 31.64
C ASP A 114 8.22 -6.01 31.39
N ALA A 115 8.65 -7.07 30.70
CA ALA A 115 7.79 -8.21 30.31
C ALA A 115 7.90 -9.46 31.22
N ASP A 116 8.79 -9.44 32.21
CA ASP A 116 9.06 -10.56 33.13
C ASP A 116 8.49 -10.36 34.56
N ASP A 117 7.69 -9.31 34.79
CA ASP A 117 7.05 -8.99 36.08
C ASP A 117 5.50 -9.13 36.00
N GLU A 118 4.98 -10.33 35.67
CA GLU A 118 3.60 -10.78 35.98
C GLU A 118 3.53 -12.22 36.49
#